data_AF-A0A8I2ZX13-F1
#
_entry.id   AF-A0A8I2ZX13-F1
#
_cell.length_a   1.000
_cell.length_b   1.000
_cell.length_c   1.000
_cell.angle_alpha   90.00
_cell.angle_beta   90.00
_cell.angle_gamma   90.00
#
_symmetry.space_group_name_H-M   'P 1'
#
loop_
_entity.id
_entity.type
_entity.pdbx_description
1 polymer ?
#
loop_
_entity_poly.entity_id
_entity_poly.type
_entity_poly.pdbx_seq_one_letter_code
_entity_poly.pdbx_strand_id
1 'polypeptide(L)'
;MDASSPGPEEMIDSAIWSCPGDSRTAAQNAIRAGFDGVEMHGVDEYFVGRFSQDTVNQRTDSRGCSVDNRSRFALKVVKAVTNAIGSNKVGMRLISHTVRGLVELNISYLRLIESRVNNKVDCEQTEGIEFALDIWQDQGPVFVAGGYDGARARSAVDGEHQDRDTLIVFGRYFLSSPDLVYRLQHGIEPNEYDCSTF
;
A
#
# COMPACT_ATOMS: atom_id res chain seq x y z
N MET A 1 20.64 -6.08 9.93
CA MET A 1 20.15 -7.47 9.93
C MET A 1 21.27 -8.34 10.44
N ASP A 2 20.99 -9.21 11.40
CA ASP A 2 21.95 -10.17 11.91
C ASP A 2 22.25 -11.21 10.82
N ALA A 3 23.53 -11.36 10.46
CA ALA A 3 24.01 -12.30 9.45
C ALA A 3 23.86 -13.78 9.86
N SER A 4 23.34 -14.05 11.06
CA SER A 4 23.07 -15.40 11.59
C SER A 4 21.70 -15.98 11.19
N SER A 5 20.79 -15.17 10.62
CA SER A 5 19.48 -15.65 10.20
C SER A 5 19.61 -16.48 8.92
N PRO A 6 18.99 -17.68 8.85
CA PRO A 6 19.00 -18.47 7.62
C PRO A 6 18.36 -17.68 6.48
N GLY A 7 18.95 -17.78 5.29
CA GLY A 7 18.37 -17.17 4.09
C GLY A 7 16.95 -17.72 3.84
N PRO A 8 16.04 -16.91 3.28
CA PRO A 8 14.69 -17.37 2.98
C PRO A 8 14.73 -18.52 1.97
N GLU A 9 13.86 -19.51 2.14
CA GLU A 9 13.68 -20.58 1.16
C GLU A 9 12.70 -20.12 0.07
N GLU A 10 13.05 -20.37 -1.19
CA GLU A 10 12.18 -20.08 -2.32
C GLU A 10 10.92 -20.96 -2.26
N MET A 11 9.73 -20.35 -2.22
CA MET A 11 8.48 -21.10 -2.10
C MET A 11 8.19 -21.97 -3.32
N ILE A 12 7.69 -23.18 -3.06
CA ILE A 12 7.16 -24.10 -4.06
C ILE A 12 5.74 -23.73 -4.47
N ASP A 13 5.35 -24.16 -5.68
CA ASP A 13 4.07 -23.83 -6.32
C ASP A 13 2.85 -24.03 -5.41
N SER A 14 2.76 -25.16 -4.71
CA SER A 14 1.62 -25.49 -3.86
C SER A 14 1.42 -24.50 -2.71
N ALA A 15 2.51 -24.02 -2.11
CA ALA A 15 2.47 -23.05 -1.02
C ALA A 15 2.11 -21.64 -1.51
N ILE A 16 2.59 -21.25 -2.71
CA ILE A 16 2.22 -19.97 -3.31
C ILE A 16 0.72 -19.96 -3.63
N TRP A 17 0.18 -21.09 -4.10
CA TRP A 17 -1.23 -21.18 -4.47
C TRP A 17 -2.19 -21.35 -3.29
N SER A 18 -1.71 -21.66 -2.07
CA SER A 18 -2.56 -21.63 -0.87
C SER A 18 -2.78 -20.21 -0.36
N CYS A 19 -1.83 -19.30 -0.56
CA CYS A 19 -1.90 -17.92 -0.04
C CYS A 19 -3.17 -17.15 -0.42
N PRO A 20 -3.70 -17.21 -1.67
CA PRO A 20 -5.00 -16.60 -1.98
C PRO A 20 -6.15 -17.15 -1.13
N GLY A 21 -6.10 -18.42 -0.74
CA GLY A 21 -7.08 -19.05 0.15
C GLY A 21 -6.97 -18.55 1.59
N ASP A 22 -5.74 -18.37 2.08
CA ASP A 22 -5.50 -17.83 3.43
C ASP A 22 -5.89 -16.35 3.51
N SER A 23 -5.51 -15.53 2.53
CA SER A 23 -5.90 -14.12 2.44
C SER A 23 -7.42 -13.95 2.33
N ARG A 24 -8.09 -14.80 1.55
CA ARG A 24 -9.57 -14.85 1.51
C ARG A 24 -10.15 -15.10 2.89
N THR A 25 -9.65 -16.12 3.58
CA THR A 25 -10.15 -16.51 4.91
C THR A 25 -9.94 -15.38 5.92
N ALA A 26 -8.76 -14.73 5.88
CA ALA A 26 -8.47 -13.56 6.70
C ALA A 26 -9.42 -12.39 6.43
N ALA A 27 -9.71 -12.09 5.15
CA ALA A 27 -10.65 -11.04 4.79
C ALA A 27 -12.09 -11.34 5.25
N GLN A 28 -12.56 -12.57 5.09
CA GLN A 28 -13.87 -12.99 5.62
C GLN A 28 -13.94 -12.87 7.14
N ASN A 29 -12.86 -13.21 7.84
CA ASN A 29 -12.77 -13.03 9.29
C ASN A 29 -12.82 -11.56 9.69
N ALA A 30 -12.15 -10.66 8.95
CA ALA A 30 -12.19 -9.23 9.20
C ALA A 30 -13.63 -8.68 9.05
N ILE A 31 -14.32 -9.04 7.96
CA ILE A 31 -15.72 -8.63 7.78
C ILE A 31 -16.61 -9.19 8.90
N ARG A 32 -16.41 -10.46 9.31
CA ARG A 32 -17.15 -11.05 10.43
C ARG A 32 -16.87 -10.34 11.76
N ALA A 33 -15.67 -9.79 11.94
CA ALA A 33 -15.30 -9.00 13.11
C ALA A 33 -15.85 -7.56 13.09
N GLY A 34 -16.49 -7.13 11.99
CA GLY A 34 -17.13 -5.83 11.87
C GLY A 34 -16.30 -4.76 11.17
N PHE A 35 -15.18 -5.11 10.53
CA PHE A 35 -14.45 -4.17 9.67
C PHE A 35 -15.26 -3.82 8.42
N ASP A 36 -15.21 -2.55 8.01
CA ASP A 36 -15.88 -2.07 6.78
C ASP A 36 -15.25 -2.64 5.50
N GLY A 37 -13.95 -2.93 5.56
CA GLY A 37 -13.18 -3.48 4.46
C GLY A 37 -11.78 -3.90 4.89
N VAL A 38 -10.94 -4.23 3.92
CA VAL A 38 -9.55 -4.63 4.12
C VAL A 38 -8.62 -3.87 3.18
N GLU A 39 -7.45 -3.50 3.69
CA GLU A 39 -6.35 -2.98 2.87
C GLU A 39 -5.34 -4.11 2.62
N MET A 40 -5.13 -4.43 1.35
CA MET A 40 -4.11 -5.38 0.94
C MET A 40 -2.73 -4.73 1.01
N HIS A 41 -1.80 -5.33 1.76
CA HIS A 41 -0.46 -4.78 1.94
C HIS A 41 0.53 -5.31 0.90
N GLY A 42 0.79 -4.52 -0.15
CA GLY A 42 1.72 -4.86 -1.23
C GLY A 42 2.89 -3.91 -1.39
N VAL A 43 3.49 -3.49 -0.28
CA VAL A 43 4.75 -2.73 -0.31
C VAL A 43 5.94 -3.68 -0.26
N ASP A 44 7.07 -3.17 -0.73
CA ASP A 44 8.25 -3.89 -1.17
C ASP A 44 8.86 -4.86 -0.15
N GLU A 45 8.90 -4.50 1.12
CA GLU A 45 9.50 -5.33 2.16
C GLU A 45 8.65 -6.57 2.54
N TYR A 46 7.36 -6.60 2.18
CA TYR A 46 6.42 -7.67 2.54
C TYR A 46 6.17 -8.65 1.41
N PHE A 47 5.52 -9.76 1.75
CA PHE A 47 5.36 -10.93 0.89
C PHE A 47 4.87 -10.61 -0.53
N VAL A 48 3.81 -9.79 -0.67
CA VAL A 48 3.28 -9.40 -1.97
C VAL A 48 4.22 -8.45 -2.73
N GLY A 49 4.92 -7.56 -2.03
CA GLY A 49 5.92 -6.65 -2.61
C GLY A 49 7.17 -7.38 -3.10
N ARG A 50 7.63 -8.41 -2.37
CA ARG A 50 8.79 -9.23 -2.75
C ARG A 50 8.63 -9.95 -4.08
N PHE A 51 7.41 -10.39 -4.41
CA PHE A 51 7.14 -10.96 -5.74
C PHE A 51 7.22 -9.91 -6.86
N SER A 52 6.96 -8.64 -6.55
CA SER A 52 6.87 -7.56 -7.54
C SER A 52 8.25 -7.04 -7.97
N GLN A 53 9.25 -7.13 -7.10
CA GLN A 53 10.60 -6.61 -7.35
C GLN A 53 11.50 -7.60 -8.07
N ASP A 54 12.23 -7.13 -9.08
CA ASP A 54 13.24 -7.91 -9.79
C ASP A 54 14.54 -8.11 -9.01
N THR A 55 14.84 -7.26 -8.03
CA THR A 55 16.01 -7.42 -7.14
C THR A 55 15.83 -8.59 -6.18
N VAL A 56 14.59 -8.89 -5.77
CA VAL A 56 14.24 -9.98 -4.85
C VAL A 56 13.75 -11.23 -5.59
N ASN A 57 12.82 -11.07 -6.54
CA ASN A 57 12.26 -12.18 -7.30
C ASN A 57 13.13 -12.50 -8.53
N GLN A 58 14.15 -13.32 -8.30
CA GLN A 58 15.08 -13.82 -9.33
C GLN A 58 14.56 -15.09 -10.05
N ARG A 59 13.26 -15.39 -9.94
CA ARG A 59 12.70 -16.62 -10.51
C ARG A 59 12.71 -16.55 -12.04
N THR A 60 13.11 -17.65 -12.67
CA THR A 60 13.12 -17.80 -14.13
C THR A 60 11.83 -18.42 -14.69
N ASP A 61 10.90 -18.79 -13.82
CA ASP A 61 9.60 -19.34 -14.17
C ASP A 61 8.56 -18.24 -14.47
N SER A 62 7.31 -18.65 -14.70
CA SER A 62 6.17 -17.76 -15.00
C SER A 62 5.76 -16.79 -13.87
N ARG A 63 6.59 -16.62 -12.84
CA ARG A 63 6.34 -15.80 -11.64
C ARG A 63 7.38 -14.71 -11.40
N GLY A 64 8.48 -14.68 -12.15
CA GLY A 64 9.56 -13.70 -11.94
C GLY A 64 10.12 -13.05 -13.20
N CYS A 65 10.06 -13.75 -14.34
CA CYS A 65 10.80 -13.38 -15.55
C CYS A 65 10.29 -12.13 -16.30
N SER A 66 9.15 -11.55 -15.90
CA SER A 66 8.61 -10.30 -16.47
C SER A 66 7.80 -9.53 -15.43
N VAL A 67 7.54 -8.24 -15.66
CA VAL A 67 6.67 -7.41 -14.81
C VAL A 67 5.30 -8.06 -14.63
N ASP A 68 4.68 -8.53 -15.72
CA ASP A 68 3.38 -9.22 -15.66
C ASP A 68 3.40 -10.47 -14.77
N ASN A 69 4.48 -11.26 -14.87
CA ASN A 69 4.64 -12.46 -14.08
C ASN A 69 4.88 -12.16 -12.60
N ARG A 70 5.61 -11.08 -12.30
CA ARG A 70 5.82 -10.58 -10.94
C ARG A 70 4.54 -10.02 -10.31
N SER A 71 3.70 -9.33 -11.08
CA SER A 71 2.39 -8.83 -10.61
C SER A 71 1.33 -9.93 -10.47
N ARG A 72 1.46 -11.06 -11.19
CA ARG A 72 0.45 -12.13 -11.23
C ARG A 72 0.06 -12.66 -9.84
N PHE A 73 1.04 -12.79 -8.93
CA PHE A 73 0.77 -13.26 -7.58
C PHE A 73 -0.13 -12.29 -6.81
N ALA A 74 0.26 -11.00 -6.77
CA ALA A 74 -0.50 -9.94 -6.13
C ALA A 74 -1.93 -9.88 -6.66
N LEU A 75 -2.09 -9.87 -7.99
CA LEU A 75 -3.41 -9.80 -8.64
C LEU A 75 -4.29 -11.00 -8.32
N LYS A 76 -3.72 -12.21 -8.23
CA LYS A 76 -4.48 -13.41 -7.83
C LYS A 76 -4.96 -13.34 -6.39
N VAL A 77 -4.14 -12.83 -5.47
CA VAL A 77 -4.55 -12.63 -4.07
C VAL A 77 -5.66 -11.59 -3.99
N VAL A 78 -5.49 -10.41 -4.62
CA VAL A 78 -6.51 -9.36 -4.63
C VAL A 78 -7.81 -9.89 -5.22
N LYS A 79 -7.76 -10.58 -6.37
CA LYS A 79 -8.94 -11.20 -7.00
C LYS A 79 -9.64 -12.22 -6.09
N ALA A 80 -8.89 -13.03 -5.35
CA ALA A 80 -9.48 -13.98 -4.41
C ALA A 80 -10.21 -13.28 -3.26
N VAL A 81 -9.67 -12.15 -2.78
CA VAL A 81 -10.26 -11.34 -1.71
C VAL A 81 -11.48 -10.56 -2.23
N THR A 82 -11.38 -9.89 -3.38
CA THR A 82 -12.52 -9.15 -3.97
C THR A 82 -13.70 -10.07 -4.26
N ASN A 83 -13.46 -11.29 -4.76
CA ASN A 83 -14.50 -12.29 -4.95
C ASN A 83 -15.18 -12.73 -3.65
N ALA A 84 -14.50 -12.61 -2.50
CA ALA A 84 -15.00 -13.12 -1.23
C ALA A 84 -15.76 -12.09 -0.40
N ILE A 85 -15.37 -10.81 -0.48
CA ILE A 85 -15.96 -9.75 0.35
C ILE A 85 -16.54 -8.58 -0.46
N GLY A 86 -16.38 -8.58 -1.78
CA GLY A 86 -16.78 -7.50 -2.69
C GLY A 86 -15.64 -6.51 -2.93
N SER A 87 -15.46 -6.06 -4.18
CA SER A 87 -14.34 -5.20 -4.55
C SER A 87 -14.41 -3.80 -3.92
N ASN A 88 -15.62 -3.31 -3.66
CA ASN A 88 -15.89 -2.06 -2.93
C ASN A 88 -15.49 -2.11 -1.44
N LYS A 89 -14.99 -3.24 -0.94
CA LYS A 89 -14.46 -3.38 0.43
C LYS A 89 -12.96 -3.68 0.45
N VAL A 90 -12.29 -3.58 -0.68
CA VAL A 90 -10.87 -3.92 -0.81
C VAL A 90 -10.13 -2.68 -1.27
N GLY A 91 -9.17 -2.23 -0.47
CA GLY A 91 -8.14 -1.28 -0.90
C GLY A 91 -6.81 -2.00 -1.12
N MET A 92 -5.87 -1.33 -1.77
CA MET A 92 -4.51 -1.87 -1.94
C MET A 92 -3.46 -0.79 -1.70
N ARG A 93 -2.47 -1.09 -0.87
CA ARG A 93 -1.30 -0.25 -0.61
C ARG A 93 -0.10 -0.78 -1.40
N LEU A 94 0.51 0.05 -2.25
CA LEU A 94 1.64 -0.35 -3.09
C LEU A 94 2.55 0.81 -3.51
N ILE A 95 3.72 0.43 -4.05
CA ILE A 95 4.74 1.32 -4.61
C ILE A 95 5.29 0.80 -5.97
N SER A 96 4.56 -0.11 -6.63
CA SER A 96 5.06 -0.86 -7.80
C SER A 96 4.10 -0.86 -9.00
N HIS A 97 4.55 -1.37 -10.14
CA HIS A 97 3.83 -1.40 -11.43
C HIS A 97 2.55 -2.26 -11.47
N THR A 98 2.18 -2.92 -10.37
CA THR A 98 0.98 -3.76 -10.25
C THR A 98 -0.33 -2.97 -10.44
N VAL A 99 -0.29 -1.62 -10.40
CA VAL A 99 -1.45 -0.73 -10.58
C VAL A 99 -2.31 -1.12 -11.79
N ARG A 100 -1.70 -1.46 -12.94
CA ARG A 100 -2.45 -1.76 -14.18
C ARG A 100 -3.46 -2.89 -14.00
N GLY A 101 -3.06 -3.97 -13.32
CA GLY A 101 -3.96 -5.10 -13.10
C GLY A 101 -5.02 -4.85 -12.02
N LEU A 102 -4.82 -3.84 -11.16
CA LEU A 102 -5.78 -3.49 -10.10
C LEU A 102 -6.98 -2.72 -10.66
N VAL A 103 -6.78 -1.94 -11.73
CA VAL A 103 -7.86 -1.23 -12.44
C VAL A 103 -8.95 -2.20 -12.87
N GLU A 104 -8.58 -3.37 -13.43
CA GLU A 104 -9.54 -4.39 -13.85
C GLU A 104 -10.31 -5.05 -12.70
N LEU A 105 -9.82 -4.94 -11.47
CA LEU A 105 -10.43 -5.55 -10.28
C LEU A 105 -11.41 -4.61 -9.56
N ASN A 106 -11.53 -3.36 -10.01
CA ASN A 106 -12.47 -2.36 -9.49
C ASN A 106 -12.48 -2.27 -7.96
N ILE A 107 -11.27 -2.20 -7.39
CA ILE A 107 -11.03 -2.09 -5.94
C ILE A 107 -11.45 -0.71 -5.43
N SER A 108 -11.76 -0.60 -4.14
CA SER A 108 -12.33 0.60 -3.52
C SER A 108 -11.42 1.82 -3.55
N TYR A 109 -10.10 1.65 -3.38
CA TYR A 109 -9.13 2.74 -3.40
C TYR A 109 -7.71 2.20 -3.62
N LEU A 110 -6.84 3.09 -4.10
CA LEU A 110 -5.41 2.87 -4.23
C LEU A 110 -4.67 3.69 -3.17
N ARG A 111 -3.79 3.07 -2.38
CA ARG A 111 -2.93 3.78 -1.43
C ARG A 111 -1.47 3.77 -1.90
N LEU A 112 -0.94 4.96 -2.10
CA LEU A 112 0.43 5.22 -2.53
C LEU A 112 1.25 5.83 -1.40
N ILE A 113 2.53 5.51 -1.38
CA ILE A 113 3.48 6.09 -0.42
C ILE A 113 4.49 6.87 -1.25
N GLU A 114 4.60 8.17 -1.00
CA GLU A 114 5.71 8.95 -1.51
C GLU A 114 6.99 8.50 -0.82
N SER A 115 8.01 8.12 -1.60
CA SER A 115 9.34 7.82 -1.10
C SER A 115 10.02 9.11 -0.66
N ARG A 116 9.59 9.61 0.50
CA ARG A 116 10.22 10.68 1.27
C ARG A 116 10.61 10.19 2.66
N VAL A 117 10.59 8.88 2.90
CA VAL A 117 10.96 8.26 4.18
C VAL A 117 11.87 7.06 3.88
N ASN A 118 13.14 7.15 4.28
CA ASN A 118 14.02 5.97 4.34
C ASN A 118 14.03 5.45 5.78
N ASN A 119 13.41 4.29 6.00
CA ASN A 119 13.22 3.61 7.29
C ASN A 119 12.48 4.42 8.38
N LYS A 120 13.05 5.55 8.83
CA LYS A 120 12.52 6.45 9.88
C LYS A 120 12.88 7.93 9.68
N VAL A 121 13.58 8.30 8.60
CA VAL A 121 14.08 9.66 8.36
C VAL A 121 13.50 10.21 7.06
N ASP A 122 13.07 11.47 7.09
CA ASP A 122 12.58 12.13 5.88
C ASP A 122 13.75 12.37 4.91
N CYS A 123 13.60 11.98 3.64
CA CYS A 123 14.64 12.10 2.61
C CYS A 123 14.13 12.83 1.36
N GLU A 124 15.05 13.37 0.57
CA GLU A 124 14.70 13.92 -0.75
C GLU A 124 14.19 12.81 -1.68
N GLN A 125 13.20 13.18 -2.50
CA GLN A 125 12.34 12.29 -3.29
C GLN A 125 13.18 11.46 -4.28
N THR A 126 13.13 10.13 -4.19
CA THR A 126 13.89 9.25 -5.09
C THR A 126 13.13 8.93 -6.39
N GLU A 127 11.84 8.59 -6.27
CA GLU A 127 10.89 8.39 -7.37
C GLU A 127 9.50 8.85 -6.90
N GLY A 128 8.77 9.53 -7.78
CA GLY A 128 7.44 10.07 -7.48
C GLY A 128 6.32 9.06 -7.77
N ILE A 129 5.10 9.39 -7.34
CA ILE A 129 3.92 8.53 -7.44
C ILE A 129 3.14 8.71 -8.75
N GLU A 130 3.59 9.61 -9.63
CA GLU A 130 2.89 10.08 -10.82
C GLU A 130 2.60 8.93 -11.78
N PHE A 131 3.53 7.99 -11.95
CA PHE A 131 3.31 6.82 -12.82
C PHE A 131 2.08 6.01 -12.39
N ALA A 132 1.85 5.89 -11.08
CA ALA A 132 0.73 5.14 -10.53
C ALA A 132 -0.56 5.94 -10.65
N LEU A 133 -0.50 7.26 -10.42
CA LEU A 133 -1.62 8.17 -10.63
C LEU A 133 -2.06 8.24 -12.09
N ASP A 134 -1.13 8.17 -13.04
CA ASP A 134 -1.40 8.20 -14.49
C ASP A 134 -2.03 6.91 -14.99
N ILE A 135 -1.71 5.78 -14.37
CA ILE A 135 -2.37 4.49 -14.65
C ILE A 135 -3.74 4.43 -13.97
N TRP A 136 -3.85 4.92 -12.73
CA TRP A 136 -5.08 4.85 -11.94
C TRP A 136 -6.14 5.86 -12.38
N GLN A 137 -5.75 7.01 -12.94
CA GLN A 137 -6.65 8.01 -13.52
C GLN A 137 -7.85 8.34 -12.61
N ASP A 138 -9.06 8.02 -13.06
CA ASP A 138 -10.37 8.28 -12.46
C ASP A 138 -11.04 7.01 -11.90
N GLN A 139 -10.27 5.93 -11.71
CA GLN A 139 -10.82 4.62 -11.32
C GLN A 139 -11.31 4.56 -9.87
N GLY A 140 -11.03 5.58 -9.06
CA GLY A 140 -11.52 5.72 -7.69
C GLY A 140 -10.61 6.59 -6.82
N PRO A 141 -10.91 6.72 -5.52
CA PRO A 141 -10.12 7.51 -4.59
C PRO A 141 -8.65 7.05 -4.50
N VAL A 142 -7.75 8.02 -4.32
CA VAL A 142 -6.33 7.76 -4.06
C VAL A 142 -5.92 8.28 -2.70
N PHE A 143 -5.29 7.40 -1.92
CA PHE A 143 -4.78 7.71 -0.59
C PHE A 143 -3.28 7.93 -0.70
N VAL A 144 -2.80 9.13 -0.40
CA VAL A 144 -1.37 9.47 -0.49
C VAL A 144 -0.79 9.60 0.92
N ALA A 145 0.31 8.90 1.16
CA ALA A 145 1.02 8.90 2.44
C ALA A 145 2.50 9.28 2.24
N GLY A 146 3.15 9.80 3.28
CA GLY A 146 4.60 10.05 3.28
C GLY A 146 4.96 11.47 3.66
N GLY A 147 5.44 11.69 4.88
CA GLY A 147 6.03 12.98 5.29
C GLY A 147 5.07 14.18 5.37
N TYR A 148 3.75 13.99 5.26
CA TYR A 148 2.80 15.11 5.34
C TYR A 148 2.67 15.68 6.76
N ASP A 149 2.69 17.01 6.82
CA ASP A 149 2.15 17.83 7.90
C ASP A 149 0.81 18.48 7.47
N GLY A 150 0.22 19.29 8.34
CA GLY A 150 -1.07 19.94 8.05
C GLY A 150 -1.05 20.94 6.91
N ALA A 151 0.05 21.66 6.70
CA ALA A 151 0.18 22.64 5.62
C ALA A 151 0.40 21.95 4.28
N ARG A 152 1.29 20.96 4.23
CA ARG A 152 1.57 20.15 3.04
C ARG A 152 0.36 19.34 2.61
N ALA A 153 -0.39 18.76 3.56
CA ALA A 153 -1.61 18.03 3.22
C ALA A 153 -2.64 18.94 2.53
N ARG A 154 -2.77 20.18 3.00
CA ARG A 154 -3.65 21.18 2.39
C ARG A 154 -3.16 21.59 0.99
N SER A 155 -1.86 21.87 0.86
CA SER A 155 -1.24 22.17 -0.45
C SER A 155 -1.37 21.03 -1.46
N ALA A 156 -1.30 19.78 -1.01
CA ALA A 156 -1.43 18.62 -1.87
C ALA A 156 -2.87 18.45 -2.37
N VAL A 157 -3.87 18.57 -1.50
CA VAL A 157 -5.29 18.42 -1.89
C VAL A 157 -5.77 19.62 -2.70
N ASP A 158 -5.46 20.84 -2.29
CA ASP A 158 -5.94 22.07 -2.94
C ASP A 158 -5.11 22.49 -4.16
N GLY A 159 -3.98 21.82 -4.41
CA GLY A 159 -3.04 22.15 -5.47
C GLY A 159 -2.62 20.93 -6.29
N GLU A 160 -1.64 20.17 -5.80
CA GLU A 160 -0.98 19.09 -6.55
C GLU A 160 -1.92 17.99 -7.05
N HIS A 161 -3.00 17.74 -6.31
CA HIS A 161 -3.95 16.65 -6.55
C HIS A 161 -5.41 17.14 -6.63
N GLN A 162 -5.64 18.43 -6.89
CA GLN A 162 -6.97 19.05 -6.92
C GLN A 162 -7.96 18.40 -7.91
N ASP A 163 -7.44 17.83 -8.99
CA ASP A 163 -8.25 17.22 -10.06
C ASP A 163 -8.62 15.75 -9.79
N ARG A 164 -8.34 15.25 -8.58
CA ARG A 164 -8.51 13.84 -8.20
C ARG A 164 -9.17 13.73 -6.83
N ASP A 165 -9.90 12.65 -6.61
CA ASP A 165 -10.43 12.32 -5.29
C ASP A 165 -9.29 11.81 -4.39
N THR A 166 -8.61 12.75 -3.74
CA THR A 166 -7.36 12.48 -3.02
C THR A 166 -7.53 12.63 -1.52
N LEU A 167 -7.07 11.63 -0.78
CA LEU A 167 -7.05 11.62 0.67
C LEU A 167 -5.59 11.55 1.17
N ILE A 168 -5.26 12.34 2.18
CA ILE A 168 -3.93 12.31 2.81
C ILE A 168 -3.94 11.41 4.03
N VAL A 169 -2.96 10.50 4.11
CA VAL A 169 -2.84 9.53 5.20
C VAL A 169 -1.72 9.90 6.15
N PHE A 170 -2.07 10.10 7.42
CA PHE A 170 -1.13 10.40 8.50
C PHE A 170 -0.85 9.16 9.34
N GLY A 171 0.44 8.87 9.57
CA GLY A 171 0.91 7.81 10.46
C GLY A 171 1.44 8.36 11.78
N ARG A 172 2.69 8.86 11.76
CA ARG A 172 3.42 9.34 12.95
C ARG A 172 2.64 10.36 13.77
N TYR A 173 2.06 11.37 13.12
CA TYR A 173 1.24 12.38 13.79
C TYR A 173 -0.04 11.84 14.41
N PHE A 174 -0.61 10.75 13.88
CA PHE A 174 -1.79 10.13 14.47
C PHE A 174 -1.44 9.37 15.76
N LEU A 175 -0.20 8.87 15.88
CA LEU A 175 0.30 8.26 17.11
C LEU A 175 0.53 9.30 18.21
N SER A 176 1.12 10.45 17.88
CA SER A 176 1.40 11.52 18.86
C SER A 176 0.17 12.37 19.19
N SER A 177 -0.80 12.45 18.28
CA SER A 177 -1.96 13.34 18.37
C SER A 177 -3.26 12.57 18.09
N PRO A 178 -3.88 11.94 19.11
CA PRO A 178 -5.14 11.21 18.91
C PRO A 178 -6.30 12.10 18.43
N ASP A 179 -6.20 13.41 18.65
CA ASP A 179 -7.11 14.47 18.20
C ASP A 179 -6.66 15.15 16.89
N LEU A 180 -5.77 14.52 16.10
CA LEU A 180 -5.15 15.10 14.91
C LEU A 180 -6.16 15.77 13.96
N VAL A 181 -7.29 15.10 13.69
CA VAL A 181 -8.33 15.63 12.78
C VAL A 181 -8.85 16.98 13.26
N TYR A 182 -9.17 17.09 14.55
CA TYR A 182 -9.65 18.33 15.15
C TYR A 182 -8.59 19.43 15.03
N ARG A 183 -7.33 19.10 15.30
CA ARG A 183 -6.23 20.06 15.22
C ARG A 183 -6.05 20.61 13.81
N LEU A 184 -6.03 19.74 12.79
CA LEU A 184 -5.89 20.12 11.40
C LEU A 184 -7.07 20.99 10.90
N GLN A 185 -8.29 20.72 11.36
CA GLN A 185 -9.48 21.52 11.05
C GLN A 185 -9.41 22.94 11.62
N HIS A 186 -8.78 23.11 12.79
CA HIS A 186 -8.70 24.39 13.50
C HIS A 186 -7.35 25.10 13.33
N GLY A 187 -6.46 24.59 12.47
CA GLY A 187 -5.12 25.14 12.27
C GLY A 187 -4.22 25.04 13.50
N ILE A 188 -4.47 24.07 14.38
CA ILE A 188 -3.66 23.78 15.56
C ILE A 188 -2.54 22.83 15.15
N GLU A 189 -1.33 23.08 15.64
CA GLU A 189 -0.18 22.23 15.36
C GLU A 189 -0.31 20.86 16.07
N PRO A 190 -0.04 19.74 15.37
CA PRO A 190 0.03 18.42 16.01
C PRO A 190 1.13 18.35 17.06
N ASN A 191 1.02 17.42 18.01
CA ASN A 191 2.11 17.11 18.92
C ASN A 191 3.32 16.56 18.13
N GLU A 192 4.53 16.94 18.53
CA GLU A 192 5.75 16.29 18.06
C GLU A 192 5.70 14.78 18.35
N TYR A 193 6.28 14.00 17.45
CA TYR A 193 6.34 12.55 17.56
C TYR A 193 7.76 12.07 17.88
N ASP A 194 7.88 11.02 18.67
CA ASP A 194 9.16 10.44 19.05
C ASP A 194 9.38 9.09 18.35
N CYS A 195 10.25 9.08 17.34
CA CYS A 195 10.60 7.88 16.57
C CYS A 195 11.22 6.74 17.40
N SER A 196 11.70 7.02 18.61
CA SER A 196 12.23 6.01 19.54
C SER A 196 11.13 5.18 20.22
N THR A 197 9.89 5.66 20.21
CA THR A 197 8.74 5.01 20.85
C THR A 197 7.91 4.12 19.90
N PHE A 198 8.30 4.03 18.62
CA PHE A 198 7.63 3.24 17.59
C PHE A 198 8.25 1.85 17.39
#